data_AF-W6NNB1-F1
#
_entry.id   AF-W6NNB1-F1
#
_cell.length_a   1.000
_cell.length_b   1.000
_cell.length_c   1.000
_cell.angle_alpha   90.00
_cell.angle_beta   90.00
_cell.angle_gamma   90.00
#
_symmetry.space_group_name_H-M   'P 1'
#
loop_
_entity.id
_entity.type
_entity.pdbx_description
1 polymer ?
#
loop_
_entity_poly.entity_id
_entity_poly.type
_entity_poly.pdbx_seq_one_letter_code
_entity_poly.pdbx_strand_id
1 'polypeptide(L)'
;MCSGKRVWKPQGTAVIEIDISSLEQEIIDELFRSVTYIKMCIILRQSQIQYLRMPNLIQLYSCEPGRPAFTIEGNMQLEVIEVSPMFEWQISYEPFTIIYNPALRQYPPLQQCKYCAFEHNTRCGVTWPALAYTTLEEILQNCMGKPRIVFTEVVTVTQEQFTELCSRALYLQMCFNITNTDYTSISCPMLRAVAPCQPGM
;
A
#
# COMPACT_ATOMS: atom_id res chain seq x y z
N MET A 1 -25.17 2.16 0.75
CA MET A 1 -24.71 1.05 1.62
C MET A 1 -24.35 -0.15 0.75
N CYS A 2 -23.16 -0.74 0.96
CA CYS A 2 -22.62 -1.84 0.15
C CYS A 2 -22.87 -3.25 0.74
N SER A 3 -23.42 -3.34 1.97
CA SER A 3 -23.74 -4.62 2.62
C SER A 3 -24.63 -5.50 1.73
N GLY A 4 -24.29 -6.78 1.66
CA GLY A 4 -24.98 -7.80 0.86
C GLY A 4 -24.81 -7.64 -0.67
N LYS A 5 -24.09 -6.62 -1.16
CA LYS A 5 -23.85 -6.42 -2.59
C LYS A 5 -22.64 -7.24 -3.05
N ARG A 6 -22.81 -7.94 -4.17
CA ARG A 6 -21.73 -8.71 -4.83
C ARG A 6 -20.73 -7.84 -5.58
N VAL A 7 -21.15 -6.69 -6.08
CA VAL A 7 -20.34 -5.83 -6.95
C VAL A 7 -20.25 -4.44 -6.35
N TRP A 8 -19.04 -4.01 -6.03
CA TRP A 8 -18.73 -2.68 -5.52
C TRP A 8 -17.96 -1.92 -6.58
N LYS A 9 -18.63 -1.01 -7.27
CA LYS A 9 -18.01 -0.12 -8.24
C LYS A 9 -18.76 1.20 -8.28
N PRO A 10 -18.07 2.32 -8.57
CA PRO A 10 -18.73 3.59 -8.82
C PRO A 10 -19.74 3.49 -9.97
N GLN A 11 -20.77 4.32 -9.90
CA GLN A 11 -21.56 4.64 -11.09
C GLN A 11 -20.81 5.68 -11.91
N GLY A 12 -20.65 5.44 -13.21
CA GLY A 12 -19.94 6.35 -14.12
C GLY A 12 -18.42 6.37 -13.89
N THR A 13 -17.83 7.56 -13.96
CA THR A 13 -16.37 7.79 -13.90
C THR A 13 -15.88 8.25 -12.53
N ALA A 14 -16.74 8.22 -11.50
CA ALA A 14 -16.35 8.65 -10.16
C ALA A 14 -15.23 7.76 -9.61
N VAL A 15 -14.22 8.39 -9.00
CA VAL A 15 -13.18 7.69 -8.22
C VAL A 15 -13.68 7.65 -6.79
N ILE A 16 -13.88 6.46 -6.24
CA ILE A 16 -14.36 6.31 -4.87
C ILE A 16 -13.27 5.67 -4.02
N GLU A 17 -12.98 6.35 -2.92
CA GLU A 17 -12.20 5.86 -1.81
C GLU A 17 -13.08 5.67 -0.58
N ILE A 18 -12.87 4.59 0.15
CA ILE A 18 -13.58 4.31 1.40
C ILE A 18 -12.55 4.05 2.51
N ASP A 19 -12.68 4.77 3.61
CA ASP A 19 -11.96 4.48 4.84
C ASP A 19 -12.81 3.62 5.77
N ILE A 20 -12.32 2.42 6.10
CA ILE A 20 -12.98 1.46 6.98
C ILE A 20 -12.29 1.35 8.35
N SER A 21 -11.32 2.21 8.64
CA SER A 21 -10.44 2.14 9.83
C SER A 21 -11.21 2.15 11.15
N SER A 22 -12.31 2.89 11.22
CA SER A 22 -13.14 3.04 12.42
C SER A 22 -14.28 2.04 12.54
N LEU A 23 -14.42 1.11 11.59
CA LEU A 23 -15.51 0.13 11.61
C LEU A 23 -15.18 -1.04 12.53
N GLU A 24 -16.20 -1.55 13.22
CA GLU A 24 -16.10 -2.73 14.07
C GLU A 24 -16.02 -4.02 13.23
N GLN A 25 -15.51 -5.09 13.85
CA GLN A 25 -15.29 -6.38 13.18
C GLN A 25 -16.56 -6.92 12.53
N GLU A 26 -17.69 -6.86 13.24
CA GLU A 26 -18.98 -7.35 12.76
C GLU A 26 -19.45 -6.61 11.50
N ILE A 27 -19.22 -5.30 11.45
CA ILE A 27 -19.60 -4.46 10.31
C ILE A 27 -18.71 -4.78 9.11
N ILE A 28 -17.40 -4.91 9.32
CA ILE A 28 -16.46 -5.28 8.24
C ILE A 28 -16.81 -6.65 7.68
N ASP A 29 -17.05 -7.64 8.56
CA ASP A 29 -17.44 -8.98 8.15
C ASP A 29 -18.73 -8.94 7.33
N GLU A 30 -19.76 -8.21 7.79
CA GLU A 30 -21.02 -8.07 7.07
C GLU A 30 -20.84 -7.44 5.68
N LEU A 31 -20.04 -6.37 5.60
CA LEU A 31 -19.74 -5.67 4.35
C LEU A 31 -19.10 -6.62 3.34
N PHE A 32 -18.01 -7.29 3.70
CA PHE A 32 -17.21 -8.09 2.76
C PHE A 32 -17.72 -9.51 2.55
N ARG A 33 -18.67 -10.01 3.36
CA ARG A 33 -19.18 -11.39 3.30
C ARG A 33 -19.58 -11.85 1.90
N SER A 34 -20.28 -11.00 1.14
CA SER A 34 -20.89 -11.38 -0.14
C SER A 34 -20.21 -10.79 -1.37
N VAL A 35 -19.19 -9.95 -1.21
CA VAL A 35 -18.58 -9.25 -2.34
C VAL A 35 -17.74 -10.19 -3.19
N THR A 36 -17.89 -10.09 -4.51
CA THR A 36 -17.14 -10.87 -5.51
C THR A 36 -16.31 -9.99 -6.43
N TYR A 37 -16.68 -8.71 -6.56
CA TYR A 37 -16.00 -7.72 -7.41
C TYR A 37 -15.89 -6.39 -6.68
N ILE A 38 -14.70 -5.79 -6.67
CA ILE A 38 -14.44 -4.43 -6.16
C ILE A 38 -13.65 -3.64 -7.20
N LYS A 39 -14.07 -2.39 -7.48
CA LYS A 39 -13.28 -1.38 -8.20
C LYS A 39 -13.33 -0.05 -7.44
N MET A 40 -12.50 0.07 -6.41
CA MET A 40 -12.47 1.17 -5.44
C MET A 40 -11.09 1.21 -4.78
N CYS A 41 -10.78 2.28 -4.05
CA CYS A 41 -9.64 2.31 -3.12
C CYS A 41 -10.19 2.18 -1.69
N ILE A 42 -9.62 1.29 -0.90
CA ILE A 42 -10.06 1.00 0.46
C ILE A 42 -8.89 1.20 1.42
N ILE A 43 -9.12 1.95 2.49
CA ILE A 43 -8.13 2.28 3.51
C ILE A 43 -8.52 1.57 4.82
N LEU A 44 -7.56 0.86 5.40
CA LEU A 44 -7.65 0.25 6.72
C LEU A 44 -6.39 0.58 7.51
N ARG A 45 -6.49 1.54 8.43
CA ARG A 45 -5.36 2.05 9.20
C ARG A 45 -5.66 2.12 10.69
N GLN A 46 -4.68 1.76 11.53
CA GLN A 46 -4.79 1.87 12.99
C GLN A 46 -6.10 1.29 13.57
N SER A 47 -6.65 0.29 12.90
CA SER A 47 -7.91 -0.35 13.29
C SER A 47 -7.69 -1.35 14.42
N GLN A 48 -8.76 -1.62 15.16
CA GLN A 48 -8.80 -2.61 16.24
C GLN A 48 -9.30 -3.98 15.77
N ILE A 49 -9.61 -4.14 14.48
CA ILE A 49 -10.07 -5.43 13.97
C ILE A 49 -8.94 -6.47 13.96
N GLN A 50 -9.30 -7.73 14.11
CA GLN A 50 -8.37 -8.85 14.05
C GLN A 50 -8.40 -9.54 12.68
N TYR A 51 -9.50 -9.40 11.94
CA TYR A 51 -9.72 -10.14 10.71
C TYR A 51 -10.25 -9.23 9.60
N LEU A 52 -9.62 -9.32 8.43
CA LEU A 52 -10.15 -8.76 7.18
C LEU A 52 -10.45 -9.93 6.23
N ARG A 53 -11.71 -10.38 6.20
CA ARG A 53 -12.12 -11.57 5.45
C ARG A 53 -12.99 -11.22 4.26
N MET A 54 -12.54 -11.58 3.07
CA MET A 54 -13.24 -11.39 1.79
C MET A 54 -13.38 -12.75 1.07
N PRO A 55 -14.11 -13.71 1.66
CA PRO A 55 -14.05 -15.13 1.26
C PRO A 55 -14.57 -15.38 -0.17
N ASN A 56 -15.39 -14.47 -0.69
CA ASN A 56 -16.00 -14.58 -2.02
C ASN A 56 -15.38 -13.62 -3.06
N LEU A 57 -14.37 -12.82 -2.68
CA LEU A 57 -13.78 -11.83 -3.58
C LEU A 57 -12.96 -12.51 -4.69
N ILE A 58 -13.37 -12.33 -5.94
CA ILE A 58 -12.70 -12.88 -7.12
C ILE A 58 -11.86 -11.80 -7.80
N GLN A 59 -12.42 -10.60 -7.97
CA GLN A 59 -11.81 -9.52 -8.74
C GLN A 59 -11.69 -8.23 -7.93
N LEU A 60 -10.49 -7.68 -7.86
CA LEU A 60 -10.17 -6.44 -7.14
C LEU A 60 -9.39 -5.50 -8.05
N TYR A 61 -9.92 -4.31 -8.28
CA TYR A 61 -9.34 -3.26 -9.08
C TYR A 61 -9.13 -2.02 -8.23
N SER A 62 -8.02 -1.31 -8.44
CA SER A 62 -7.82 0.01 -7.84
C SER A 62 -8.82 1.02 -8.39
N CYS A 63 -9.06 2.09 -7.63
CA CYS A 63 -9.89 3.20 -8.10
C CYS A 63 -9.22 3.99 -9.23
N GLU A 64 -7.88 4.04 -9.27
CA GLU A 64 -7.09 4.72 -10.28
C GLU A 64 -5.65 4.13 -10.39
N PRO A 65 -4.92 4.41 -11.49
CA PRO A 65 -3.54 3.93 -11.67
C PRO A 65 -2.56 4.47 -10.62
N GLY A 66 -1.57 3.67 -10.23
CA GLY A 66 -0.52 4.07 -9.27
C GLY A 66 -0.97 4.11 -7.81
N ARG A 67 -2.22 3.69 -7.54
CA ARG A 67 -2.77 3.57 -6.19
C ARG A 67 -3.20 2.13 -5.93
N PRO A 68 -2.93 1.60 -4.72
CA PRO A 68 -3.39 0.28 -4.38
C PRO A 68 -4.90 0.24 -4.19
N ALA A 69 -5.53 -0.88 -4.53
CA ALA A 69 -6.95 -1.08 -4.26
C ALA A 69 -7.22 -1.19 -2.74
N PHE A 70 -6.29 -1.77 -1.98
CA PHE A 70 -6.29 -1.80 -0.53
C PHE A 70 -5.00 -1.23 0.05
N THR A 71 -5.13 -0.25 0.95
CA THR A 71 -4.04 0.25 1.80
C THR A 71 -4.29 -0.20 3.22
N ILE A 72 -3.39 -1.04 3.75
CA ILE A 72 -3.50 -1.66 5.08
C ILE A 72 -2.25 -1.28 5.89
N GLU A 73 -2.37 -0.30 6.78
CA GLU A 73 -1.21 0.27 7.48
C GLU A 73 -1.41 0.36 9.00
N GLY A 74 -0.48 -0.14 9.79
CA GLY A 74 -0.46 0.15 11.23
C GLY A 74 -1.55 -0.52 12.07
N ASN A 75 -2.13 -1.62 11.60
CA ASN A 75 -3.16 -2.34 12.35
C ASN A 75 -2.49 -3.37 13.27
N MET A 76 -2.26 -2.95 14.53
CA MET A 76 -1.46 -3.73 15.49
C MET A 76 -2.11 -5.05 15.93
N GLN A 77 -3.43 -5.18 15.77
CA GLN A 77 -4.20 -6.37 16.16
C GLN A 77 -4.62 -7.23 14.96
N LEU A 78 -4.34 -6.80 13.73
CA LEU A 78 -4.76 -7.52 12.53
C LEU A 78 -3.94 -8.82 12.38
N GLU A 79 -4.61 -9.96 12.50
CA GLU A 79 -3.97 -11.29 12.47
C GLU A 79 -4.16 -11.99 11.13
N VAL A 80 -5.29 -11.75 10.46
CA VAL A 80 -5.68 -12.46 9.23
C VAL A 80 -6.17 -11.49 8.17
N ILE A 81 -5.61 -11.65 6.96
CA ILE A 81 -6.21 -11.18 5.72
C ILE A 81 -6.56 -12.42 4.90
N GLU A 82 -7.82 -12.53 4.48
CA GLU A 82 -8.32 -13.66 3.70
C GLU A 82 -9.02 -13.16 2.44
N VAL A 83 -8.72 -13.80 1.31
CA VAL A 83 -9.42 -13.62 0.02
C VAL A 83 -9.86 -14.98 -0.50
N SER A 84 -10.77 -14.99 -1.48
CA SER A 84 -11.22 -16.24 -2.11
C SER A 84 -10.05 -17.06 -2.68
N PRO A 85 -10.09 -18.39 -2.60
CA PRO A 85 -9.17 -19.25 -3.35
C PRO A 85 -9.22 -19.04 -4.87
N MET A 86 -10.31 -18.46 -5.39
CA MET A 86 -10.50 -18.12 -6.79
C MET A 86 -10.04 -16.69 -7.15
N PHE A 87 -9.36 -15.98 -6.24
CA PHE A 87 -8.93 -14.60 -6.45
C PHE A 87 -7.96 -14.47 -7.64
N GLU A 88 -8.26 -13.54 -8.55
CA GLU A 88 -7.48 -13.30 -9.75
C GLU A 88 -6.39 -12.24 -9.52
N TRP A 89 -5.17 -12.71 -9.23
CA TRP A 89 -4.02 -11.86 -8.86
C TRP A 89 -3.50 -10.90 -9.94
N GLN A 90 -3.79 -11.18 -11.20
CA GLN A 90 -3.19 -10.46 -12.34
C GLN A 90 -4.02 -9.28 -12.82
N ILE A 91 -5.24 -9.15 -12.28
CA ILE A 91 -6.22 -8.16 -12.71
C ILE A 91 -5.80 -6.74 -12.35
N SER A 92 -5.38 -6.54 -11.11
CA SER A 92 -4.82 -5.28 -10.64
C SER A 92 -3.34 -5.49 -10.44
N TYR A 93 -2.54 -4.54 -10.90
CA TYR A 93 -1.12 -4.56 -10.64
C TYR A 93 -0.81 -4.29 -9.17
N GLU A 94 -1.65 -3.52 -8.47
CA GLU A 94 -1.47 -3.11 -7.08
C GLU A 94 -2.74 -3.39 -6.26
N PRO A 95 -3.13 -4.66 -6.04
CA PRO A 95 -4.33 -4.98 -5.27
C PRO A 95 -4.14 -4.63 -3.79
N PHE A 96 -2.96 -4.90 -3.22
CA PHE A 96 -2.70 -4.70 -1.78
C PHE A 96 -1.37 -3.97 -1.54
N THR A 97 -1.41 -3.02 -0.61
CA THR A 97 -0.25 -2.48 0.10
C THR A 97 -0.46 -2.76 1.59
N ILE A 98 0.42 -3.57 2.18
CA ILE A 98 0.32 -4.04 3.58
C ILE A 98 1.62 -3.70 4.29
N ILE A 99 1.56 -2.73 5.22
CA ILE A 99 2.74 -2.17 5.87
C ILE A 99 2.49 -2.03 7.37
N TYR A 100 3.46 -2.40 8.19
CA TYR A 100 3.38 -2.24 9.65
C TYR A 100 2.13 -2.86 10.31
N ASN A 101 1.85 -4.14 10.04
CA ASN A 101 0.81 -4.94 10.69
C ASN A 101 1.49 -6.15 11.39
N PRO A 102 2.17 -5.95 12.54
CA PRO A 102 3.09 -6.94 13.11
C PRO A 102 2.43 -8.19 13.68
N ALA A 103 1.12 -8.16 13.96
CA ALA A 103 0.36 -9.33 14.41
C ALA A 103 -0.07 -10.26 13.25
N LEU A 104 0.14 -9.85 12.00
CA LEU A 104 -0.35 -10.55 10.82
C LEU A 104 0.37 -11.90 10.66
N ARG A 105 -0.41 -13.00 10.72
CA ARG A 105 0.11 -14.38 10.64
C ARG A 105 -0.41 -15.12 9.42
N GLN A 106 -1.62 -14.80 8.98
CA GLN A 106 -2.24 -15.38 7.80
C GLN A 106 -2.57 -14.27 6.81
N TYR A 107 -2.07 -14.41 5.59
CA TYR A 107 -2.31 -13.45 4.52
C TYR A 107 -2.39 -14.18 3.18
N PRO A 108 -3.00 -13.57 2.15
CA PRO A 108 -3.09 -14.15 0.83
C PRO A 108 -1.70 -14.41 0.23
N PRO A 109 -1.55 -15.29 -0.79
CA PRO A 109 -0.26 -15.56 -1.44
C PRO A 109 0.26 -14.37 -2.27
N LEU A 110 0.74 -13.33 -1.59
CA LEU A 110 1.20 -12.06 -2.17
C LEU A 110 2.38 -12.22 -3.15
N GLN A 111 3.06 -13.37 -3.17
CA GLN A 111 4.10 -13.68 -4.17
C GLN A 111 3.51 -13.77 -5.60
N GLN A 112 2.21 -14.03 -5.73
CA GLN A 112 1.50 -13.99 -7.01
C GLN A 112 1.22 -12.56 -7.49
N CYS A 113 1.38 -11.58 -6.61
CA CYS A 113 1.18 -10.17 -6.89
C CYS A 113 2.50 -9.50 -7.25
N LYS A 114 2.73 -9.28 -8.54
CA LYS A 114 3.98 -8.71 -9.06
C LYS A 114 4.35 -7.35 -8.45
N TYR A 115 3.36 -6.52 -8.11
CA TYR A 115 3.60 -5.17 -7.61
C TYR A 115 2.93 -4.85 -6.26
N CYS A 116 2.63 -5.86 -5.46
CA CYS A 116 2.21 -5.63 -4.08
C CYS A 116 3.41 -5.18 -3.24
N ALA A 117 3.17 -4.24 -2.34
CA ALA A 117 4.12 -3.89 -1.29
C ALA A 117 3.73 -4.63 0.01
N PHE A 118 4.65 -5.45 0.52
CA PHE A 118 4.45 -6.23 1.74
C PHE A 118 5.61 -6.02 2.71
N GLU A 119 5.36 -5.22 3.74
CA GLU A 119 6.34 -4.82 4.76
C GLU A 119 5.69 -4.80 6.14
N HIS A 120 5.01 -5.89 6.51
CA HIS A 120 4.19 -5.96 7.73
C HIS A 120 4.94 -5.73 9.05
N ASN A 121 6.28 -5.83 9.09
CA ASN A 121 7.07 -5.60 10.31
C ASN A 121 7.84 -4.28 10.32
N THR A 122 7.72 -3.44 9.28
CA THR A 122 8.44 -2.17 9.22
C THR A 122 7.48 -1.03 8.87
N ARG A 123 7.83 0.20 9.24
CA ARG A 123 7.07 1.41 8.87
C ARG A 123 7.46 1.93 7.49
N CYS A 124 8.33 1.23 6.76
CA CYS A 124 8.79 1.72 5.48
C CYS A 124 7.66 1.76 4.44
N GLY A 125 7.44 2.93 3.86
CA GLY A 125 6.42 3.13 2.84
C GLY A 125 5.02 3.42 3.38
N VAL A 126 4.85 3.54 4.70
CA VAL A 126 3.59 4.02 5.28
C VAL A 126 3.27 5.41 4.76
N THR A 127 2.01 5.62 4.41
CA THR A 127 1.49 6.93 3.99
C THR A 127 0.80 7.69 5.11
N TRP A 128 0.46 7.01 6.20
CA TRP A 128 -0.14 7.64 7.36
C TRP A 128 0.88 8.49 8.16
N PRO A 129 0.66 9.80 8.33
CA PRO A 129 1.65 10.70 8.95
C PRO A 129 2.05 10.29 10.37
N ALA A 130 1.12 9.75 11.16
CA ALA A 130 1.41 9.34 12.54
C ALA A 130 2.41 8.16 12.65
N LEU A 131 2.67 7.45 11.53
CA LEU A 131 3.60 6.33 11.48
C LEU A 131 4.84 6.65 10.62
N ALA A 132 4.88 7.80 9.96
CA ALA A 132 5.97 8.17 9.08
C ALA A 132 7.32 8.21 9.82
N TYR A 133 8.39 7.84 9.12
CA TYR A 133 9.74 8.14 9.58
C TYR A 133 9.98 9.64 9.49
N THR A 134 10.74 10.18 10.43
CA THR A 134 10.95 11.63 10.57
C THR A 134 12.37 12.06 10.21
N THR A 135 13.28 11.09 10.07
CA THR A 135 14.67 11.35 9.73
C THR A 135 15.12 10.56 8.51
N LEU A 136 16.06 11.13 7.76
CA LEU A 136 16.71 10.43 6.65
C LEU A 136 17.45 9.17 7.14
N GLU A 137 18.05 9.20 8.33
CA GLU A 137 18.74 8.03 8.89
C GLU A 137 17.79 6.84 9.09
N GLU A 138 16.58 7.08 9.63
CA GLU A 138 15.55 6.04 9.74
C GLU A 138 15.18 5.46 8.37
N ILE A 139 15.05 6.31 7.34
CA ILE A 139 14.78 5.86 5.96
C ILE A 139 15.91 5.00 5.44
N LEU A 140 17.17 5.45 5.55
CA LEU A 140 18.31 4.68 5.05
C LEU A 140 18.44 3.33 5.78
N GLN A 141 18.23 3.29 7.09
CA GLN A 141 18.31 2.05 7.86
C GLN A 141 17.15 1.08 7.58
N ASN A 142 15.93 1.60 7.36
CA ASN A 142 14.73 0.78 7.33
C ASN A 142 14.12 0.60 5.94
N CYS A 143 14.52 1.37 4.93
CA CYS A 143 13.86 1.39 3.61
C CYS A 143 14.73 0.96 2.42
N MET A 144 16.03 0.76 2.60
CA MET A 144 16.89 0.27 1.52
C MET A 144 16.39 -1.06 0.96
N GLY A 145 16.29 -1.14 -0.38
CA GLY A 145 15.81 -2.34 -1.08
C GLY A 145 14.33 -2.69 -0.85
N LYS A 146 13.53 -1.80 -0.24
CA LYS A 146 12.10 -2.03 -0.03
C LYS A 146 11.26 -1.55 -1.23
N PRO A 147 10.10 -2.18 -1.47
CA PRO A 147 9.29 -1.90 -2.67
C PRO A 147 8.55 -0.57 -2.62
N ARG A 148 8.37 0.02 -1.44
CA ARG A 148 7.65 1.29 -1.27
C ARG A 148 8.44 2.18 -0.32
N ILE A 149 8.72 3.40 -0.77
CA ILE A 149 9.48 4.39 0.00
C ILE A 149 8.64 5.66 0.05
N VAL A 150 8.40 6.15 1.27
CA VAL A 150 7.65 7.37 1.55
C VAL A 150 8.44 8.19 2.56
N PHE A 151 8.75 9.43 2.19
CA PHE A 151 9.38 10.43 3.05
C PHE A 151 9.01 11.83 2.57
N THR A 152 8.52 12.67 3.47
CA THR A 152 7.89 13.95 3.13
C THR A 152 8.85 15.14 3.07
N GLU A 153 10.12 14.91 3.41
CA GLU A 153 11.15 15.94 3.36
C GLU A 153 12.00 15.84 2.09
N VAL A 154 12.58 16.97 1.70
CA VAL A 154 13.60 17.02 0.65
C VAL A 154 14.94 16.59 1.24
N VAL A 155 15.61 15.63 0.59
CA VAL A 155 16.88 15.09 1.08
C VAL A 155 18.00 15.24 0.08
N THR A 156 19.23 15.23 0.57
CA THR A 156 20.43 15.02 -0.26
C THR A 156 21.04 13.69 0.14
N VAL A 157 21.28 12.81 -0.82
CA VAL A 157 21.86 11.47 -0.61
C VAL A 157 23.00 11.25 -1.59
N THR A 158 23.85 10.25 -1.35
CA THR A 158 24.87 9.84 -2.31
C THR A 158 24.25 9.02 -3.45
N GLN A 159 24.94 8.91 -4.60
CA GLN A 159 24.50 8.03 -5.69
C GLN A 159 24.35 6.57 -5.24
N GLU A 160 25.21 6.11 -4.33
CA GLU A 160 25.11 4.78 -3.72
C GLU A 160 23.81 4.62 -2.94
N GLN A 161 23.53 5.53 -2.00
CA GLN A 161 22.29 5.53 -1.21
C GLN A 161 21.04 5.61 -2.09
N PHE A 162 21.06 6.47 -3.13
CA PHE A 162 19.98 6.55 -4.10
C PHE A 162 19.76 5.22 -4.82
N THR A 163 20.84 4.61 -5.31
CA THR A 163 20.79 3.32 -6.03
C THR A 163 20.24 2.21 -5.14
N GLU A 164 20.66 2.14 -3.88
CA GLU A 164 20.19 1.14 -2.93
C GLU A 164 18.70 1.32 -2.59
N LEU A 165 18.27 2.56 -2.34
CA LEU A 165 16.85 2.90 -2.16
C LEU A 165 16.04 2.49 -3.40
N CYS A 166 16.52 2.81 -4.60
CA CYS A 166 15.79 2.59 -5.84
C CYS A 166 15.88 1.16 -6.41
N SER A 167 16.80 0.33 -5.94
CA SER A 167 17.12 -0.99 -6.50
C SER A 167 15.89 -1.89 -6.68
N ARG A 168 14.93 -1.81 -5.76
CA ARG A 168 13.67 -2.58 -5.76
C ARG A 168 12.42 -1.72 -5.62
N ALA A 169 12.55 -0.41 -5.57
CA ALA A 169 11.42 0.50 -5.37
C ALA A 169 10.43 0.38 -6.55
N LEU A 170 9.17 0.11 -6.21
CA LEU A 170 8.03 0.13 -7.13
C LEU A 170 7.30 1.48 -7.03
N TYR A 171 7.25 2.05 -5.83
CA TYR A 171 6.64 3.33 -5.53
C TYR A 171 7.59 4.20 -4.72
N LEU A 172 7.71 5.47 -5.14
CA LEU A 172 8.55 6.46 -4.50
C LEU A 172 7.76 7.75 -4.24
N GLN A 173 7.61 8.12 -2.98
CA GLN A 173 7.11 9.42 -2.55
C GLN A 173 8.17 10.07 -1.69
N MET A 174 9.20 10.61 -2.33
CA MET A 174 10.38 11.16 -1.67
C MET A 174 11.04 12.15 -2.62
N CYS A 175 11.48 13.29 -2.10
CA CYS A 175 12.12 14.33 -2.90
C CYS A 175 13.63 14.31 -2.69
N PHE A 176 14.37 14.36 -3.79
CA PHE A 176 15.83 14.39 -3.78
C PHE A 176 16.31 15.72 -4.33
N ASN A 177 17.22 16.37 -3.61
CA ASN A 177 17.98 17.50 -4.11
C ASN A 177 19.26 16.97 -4.77
N ILE A 178 19.25 16.92 -6.11
CA ILE A 178 20.38 16.48 -6.93
C ILE A 178 20.91 17.69 -7.71
N THR A 179 21.45 18.67 -6.99
CA THR A 179 22.05 19.88 -7.57
C THR A 179 23.53 19.95 -7.19
N ASN A 180 24.39 20.28 -8.15
CA ASN A 180 25.85 20.35 -7.96
C ASN A 180 26.46 19.07 -7.33
N THR A 181 26.01 17.90 -7.77
CA THR A 181 26.43 16.59 -7.24
C THR A 181 27.35 15.83 -8.19
N ASP A 182 28.12 14.88 -7.67
CA ASP A 182 28.97 13.95 -8.45
C ASP A 182 28.19 12.77 -9.07
N TYR A 183 26.87 12.86 -9.17
CA TYR A 183 26.06 11.83 -9.79
C TYR A 183 26.43 11.66 -11.26
N THR A 184 26.75 10.43 -11.63
CA THR A 184 27.01 10.00 -13.02
C THR A 184 25.78 9.34 -13.64
N SER A 185 24.88 8.76 -12.83
CA SER A 185 23.62 8.21 -13.32
C SER A 185 22.54 8.12 -12.23
N ILE A 186 21.29 8.09 -12.66
CA ILE A 186 20.09 7.91 -11.82
C ILE A 186 19.33 6.72 -12.39
N SER A 187 19.09 5.69 -11.58
CA SER A 187 18.42 4.46 -12.01
C SER A 187 17.50 3.91 -10.92
N CYS A 188 16.23 3.70 -11.28
CA CYS A 188 15.23 3.02 -10.46
C CYS A 188 14.52 1.98 -11.35
N PRO A 189 15.13 0.82 -11.59
CA PRO A 189 14.77 -0.08 -12.69
C PRO A 189 13.38 -0.69 -12.56
N MET A 190 12.83 -0.72 -11.34
CA MET A 190 11.53 -1.33 -11.02
C MET A 190 10.44 -0.28 -10.76
N LEU A 191 10.76 1.01 -10.86
CA LEU A 191 9.88 2.09 -10.45
C LEU A 191 8.67 2.20 -11.39
N ARG A 192 7.48 2.33 -10.80
CA ARG A 192 6.21 2.39 -11.53
C ARG A 192 5.42 3.64 -11.25
N ALA A 193 5.50 4.12 -10.02
CA ALA A 193 4.76 5.27 -9.57
C ALA A 193 5.69 6.18 -8.75
N VAL A 194 5.58 7.47 -9.04
CA VAL A 194 6.24 8.53 -8.28
C VAL A 194 5.16 9.49 -7.84
N ALA A 195 5.23 9.91 -6.57
CA ALA A 195 4.40 10.96 -6.03
C ALA A 195 5.29 12.06 -5.42
N PRO A 196 4.84 13.32 -5.43
CA PRO A 196 5.57 14.37 -4.77
C PRO A 196 5.61 14.12 -3.25
N CYS A 197 6.73 14.46 -2.60
CA CYS A 197 6.86 14.32 -1.14
C CYS A 197 5.92 15.26 -0.38
N GLN A 198 5.41 16.32 -1.02
CA GLN A 198 4.49 17.31 -0.45
C GLN A 198 3.38 17.67 -1.44
N PRO A 199 2.16 17.99 -0.97
CA PRO A 199 1.08 18.46 -1.85
C PRO A 199 1.45 19.77 -2.55
N GLY A 200 1.22 19.85 -3.86
CA GLY A 200 1.42 21.08 -4.65
C GLY A 200 2.84 21.31 -5.19
N MET A 201 3.73 20.32 -5.06
CA MET A 201 5.03 20.26 -5.74
C MET A 201 4.98 19.42 -7.02
#